data_AF-M5BT96-F1
#
_entry.id   AF-M5BT96-F1
#
_cell.length_a   1.000
_cell.length_b   1.000
_cell.length_c   1.000
_cell.angle_alpha   90.00
_cell.angle_beta   90.00
_cell.angle_gamma   90.00
#
_symmetry.space_group_name_H-M   'P 1'
#
loop_
_entity.id
_entity.type
_entity.pdbx_description
1 polymer ?
#
loop_
_entity_poly.entity_id
_entity_poly.type
_entity_poly.pdbx_seq_one_letter_code
_entity_poly.pdbx_strand_id
1 'polypeptide(L)'
;MSWMPEVHEIFKYYTERTTGSFVELKKSSITWHYRASDPDWGSFQCNQCLDLLQTNIAPKRPIEVLVGKKNLEVRPIAINKGEIVKRLMYANPDAEFVFCAGDDKTDEDMFRALGSLFPSGVTTATMEPPLSAALTAGVEQSSLKPVQLAMPPNGIFSTTVGASSKKTLARWHVTSPYAIVENMLGLVGDAPTAAEEPGEPDTKANL
;
A
#
# COMPACT_ATOMS: atom_id res chain seq x y z
N MET A 1 15.33 -6.10 17.91
CA MET A 1 14.33 -5.01 17.82
C MET A 1 14.72 -3.86 18.76
N SER A 2 15.87 -3.21 18.52
CA SER A 2 16.40 -2.17 19.44
C SER A 2 15.82 -0.76 19.20
N TRP A 3 15.24 -0.51 18.03
CA TRP A 3 14.76 0.83 17.64
C TRP A 3 13.38 1.18 18.21
N MET A 4 12.51 0.20 18.49
CA MET A 4 11.13 0.46 18.93
C MET A 4 11.06 1.20 20.28
N PRO A 5 11.86 0.85 21.30
CA PRO A 5 11.90 1.62 22.55
C PRO A 5 12.33 3.08 22.34
N GLU A 6 13.37 3.31 21.52
CA GLU A 6 13.86 4.67 21.22
C GLU A 6 12.77 5.52 20.54
N VAL A 7 12.08 4.96 19.54
CA VAL A 7 10.98 5.66 18.83
C VAL A 7 9.77 5.86 19.75
N HIS A 8 9.47 4.89 20.62
CA HIS A 8 8.38 5.01 21.58
C HIS A 8 8.62 6.16 22.58
N GLU A 9 9.85 6.35 23.06
CA GLU A 9 10.19 7.49 23.91
C GLU A 9 9.99 8.82 23.18
N ILE A 10 10.41 8.92 21.91
CA ILE A 10 10.17 10.10 21.08
C ILE A 10 8.66 10.36 20.93
N PHE A 11 7.88 9.35 20.56
CA PHE A 11 6.44 9.50 20.40
C PHE A 11 5.72 9.84 21.71
N LYS A 12 6.17 9.28 22.84
CA LYS A 12 5.66 9.65 24.16
C LYS A 12 5.95 11.12 24.47
N TYR A 13 7.18 11.57 24.21
CA TYR A 13 7.57 12.98 24.34
C TYR A 13 6.63 13.89 23.53
N TYR A 14 6.34 13.58 22.26
CA TYR A 14 5.39 14.37 21.46
C TYR A 14 3.93 14.24 21.92
N THR A 15 3.53 13.07 22.43
CA THR A 15 2.18 12.85 22.95
C THR A 15 1.88 13.72 24.17
N GLU A 16 2.83 13.85 25.11
CA GLU A 16 2.67 14.64 26.33
C GLU A 16 2.44 16.15 26.08
N ARG A 17 2.84 16.67 24.91
CA ARG A 17 2.66 18.08 24.55
C ARG A 17 1.64 18.34 23.44
N THR A 18 0.96 17.30 22.99
CA THR A 18 -0.01 17.39 21.90
C THR A 18 -1.30 16.73 22.36
N THR A 19 -2.13 17.52 23.04
CA THR A 19 -3.45 17.09 23.53
C THR A 19 -4.25 16.41 22.41
N GLY A 20 -4.89 15.29 22.74
CA GLY A 20 -5.67 14.50 21.77
C GLY A 20 -4.83 13.54 20.90
N SER A 21 -3.50 13.61 20.95
CA SER A 21 -2.65 12.63 20.28
C SER A 21 -2.45 11.37 21.14
N PHE A 22 -2.08 10.26 20.51
CA PHE A 22 -1.76 9.02 21.21
C PHE A 22 -0.79 8.14 20.40
N VAL A 23 -0.17 7.18 21.08
CA VAL A 23 0.74 6.21 20.47
C VAL A 23 0.06 4.85 20.36
N GLU A 24 0.11 4.25 19.17
CA GLU A 24 -0.32 2.89 18.89
C GLU A 24 0.92 2.01 18.69
N LEU A 25 1.11 1.03 19.58
CA LEU A 25 2.17 0.03 19.48
C LEU A 25 1.65 -1.22 18.77
N LYS A 26 2.22 -1.53 17.59
CA LYS A 26 1.96 -2.78 16.86
C LYS A 26 3.13 -3.73 17.08
N LYS A 27 3.00 -4.98 16.60
CA LYS A 27 4.06 -6.00 16.75
C LYS A 27 5.37 -5.62 16.04
N SER A 28 5.28 -4.95 14.89
CA SER A 28 6.42 -4.66 14.02
C SER A 28 6.50 -3.19 13.59
N SER A 29 5.58 -2.35 14.03
CA SER A 29 5.58 -0.91 13.77
C SER A 29 5.03 -0.14 14.96
N ILE A 30 5.24 1.17 14.94
CA ILE A 30 4.71 2.09 15.94
C ILE A 30 4.14 3.30 15.23
N THR A 31 2.96 3.74 15.61
CA THR A 31 2.25 4.84 14.97
C THR A 31 1.86 5.89 15.99
N TRP A 32 2.16 7.16 15.71
CA TRP A 32 1.67 8.29 16.49
C TRP A 32 0.53 8.96 15.74
N HIS A 33 -0.64 9.05 16.39
CA HIS A 33 -1.85 9.63 15.81
C HIS A 33 -2.09 11.01 16.42
N TYR A 34 -2.36 12.00 15.57
CA TYR A 34 -2.63 13.38 16.00
C TYR A 34 -3.93 13.92 15.39
N ARG A 35 -4.84 13.02 15.00
CA ARG A 35 -6.10 13.38 14.34
C ARG A 35 -7.07 14.13 15.27
N ALA A 36 -7.09 13.79 16.55
CA ALA A 36 -7.95 14.45 17.55
C ALA A 36 -7.26 15.65 18.22
N SER A 37 -6.06 16.02 17.77
CA SER A 37 -5.37 17.22 18.21
C SER A 37 -5.85 18.44 17.45
N ASP A 38 -5.54 19.62 17.97
CA ASP A 38 -5.69 20.86 17.22
C ASP A 38 -5.00 20.74 15.84
N PRO A 39 -5.66 21.11 14.72
CA PRO A 39 -5.14 20.85 13.39
C PRO A 39 -3.78 21.49 13.09
N ASP A 40 -3.55 22.71 13.57
CA ASP A 40 -2.34 23.48 13.31
C ASP A 40 -1.22 23.02 14.23
N TRP A 41 -1.51 22.89 15.54
CA TRP A 41 -0.56 22.39 16.53
C TRP A 41 -0.15 20.95 16.25
N GLY A 42 -1.10 20.07 15.92
CA GLY A 42 -0.82 18.67 15.60
C GLY A 42 0.06 18.52 14.36
N SER A 43 -0.18 19.35 13.33
CA SER A 43 0.64 19.34 12.12
C SER A 43 2.05 19.90 12.38
N PHE A 44 2.16 20.99 13.15
CA PHE A 44 3.45 21.54 13.60
C PHE A 44 4.28 20.50 14.36
N GLN A 45 3.66 19.82 15.31
CA GLN A 45 4.26 18.80 16.14
C GLN A 45 4.67 17.56 15.34
N CYS A 46 3.87 17.16 14.35
CA CYS A 46 4.20 16.09 13.42
C CYS A 46 5.46 16.39 12.61
N ASN A 47 5.60 17.61 12.08
CA ASN A 47 6.78 17.99 11.31
C ASN A 47 8.05 17.97 12.17
N GLN A 48 7.99 18.51 13.39
CA GLN A 48 9.13 18.44 14.30
C GLN A 48 9.50 16.99 14.69
N CYS A 49 8.49 16.14 14.92
CA CYS A 49 8.74 14.72 15.23
C CYS A 49 9.35 13.99 14.03
N LEU A 50 8.87 14.29 12.82
CA LEU A 50 9.40 13.74 11.57
C LEU A 50 10.88 14.12 11.39
N ASP A 51 11.21 15.40 11.53
CA ASP A 51 12.59 15.91 11.40
C ASP A 51 13.53 15.25 12.41
N LEU A 52 13.08 15.10 13.66
CA LEU A 52 13.84 14.43 14.72
C LEU A 52 14.12 12.97 14.37
N LEU A 53 13.11 12.22 13.93
CA LEU A 53 13.25 10.81 13.56
C LEU A 53 14.14 10.63 12.32
N GLN A 54 13.94 11.46 11.29
CA GLN A 54 14.71 11.40 10.04
C GLN A 54 16.18 11.79 10.24
N THR A 55 16.47 12.73 11.13
CA THR A 55 17.85 13.20 11.36
C THR A 55 18.60 12.26 12.30
N ASN A 56 17.97 11.80 13.38
CA ASN A 56 18.69 11.13 14.47
C ASN A 56 18.59 9.60 14.47
N ILE A 57 17.45 9.03 14.03
CA ILE A 57 17.19 7.59 14.17
C ILE A 57 17.28 6.87 12.83
N ALA A 58 16.61 7.39 11.79
CA ALA A 58 16.54 6.75 10.47
C ALA A 58 17.92 6.46 9.83
N PRO A 59 18.95 7.31 9.95
CA PRO A 59 20.27 7.03 9.37
C PRO A 59 21.05 5.95 10.13
N LYS A 60 20.69 5.68 11.39
CA LYS A 60 21.41 4.78 12.30
C LYS A 60 20.75 3.41 12.44
N ARG A 61 19.52 3.27 11.93
CA ARG A 61 18.68 2.08 12.12
C ARG A 61 18.00 1.72 10.80
N PRO A 62 17.75 0.43 10.51
CA PRO A 62 17.07 -0.01 9.28
C PRO A 62 15.55 0.23 9.36
N ILE A 63 15.14 1.48 9.55
CA ILE A 63 13.74 1.90 9.71
C ILE A 63 13.35 2.94 8.66
N GLU A 64 12.07 2.97 8.34
CA GLU A 64 11.43 3.96 7.49
C GLU A 64 10.40 4.73 8.31
N VAL A 65 10.36 6.06 8.12
CA VAL A 65 9.37 6.94 8.74
C VAL A 65 8.36 7.36 7.67
N LEU A 66 7.10 7.00 7.89
CA LEU A 66 5.99 7.21 6.98
C LEU A 66 5.06 8.30 7.54
N VAL A 67 4.79 9.31 6.71
CA VAL A 67 3.76 10.31 6.99
C VAL A 67 2.45 9.85 6.37
N GLY A 68 1.46 9.56 7.21
CA GLY A 68 0.12 9.14 6.79
C GLY A 68 -0.95 10.21 7.02
N LYS A 69 -2.22 9.82 6.88
CA LYS A 69 -3.38 10.72 7.05
C LYS A 69 -3.59 11.05 8.54
N LYS A 70 -2.93 12.13 9.02
CA LYS A 70 -2.94 12.58 10.43
C LYS A 70 -2.29 11.56 11.39
N ASN A 71 -1.24 10.90 10.92
CA ASN A 71 -0.38 10.04 11.73
C ASN A 71 1.07 10.01 11.20
N LEU A 72 1.98 9.55 12.06
CA LEU A 72 3.37 9.29 11.74
C LEU A 72 3.69 7.84 12.14
N GLU A 73 4.06 7.00 11.17
CA GLU A 73 4.35 5.58 11.41
C GLU A 73 5.83 5.29 11.20
N VAL A 74 6.41 4.46 12.07
CA VAL A 74 7.77 3.94 11.92
C VAL A 74 7.72 2.42 11.81
N ARG A 75 8.35 1.90 10.76
CA ARG A 75 8.44 0.46 10.46
C ARG A 75 9.84 0.07 9.99
N PRO A 76 10.23 -1.21 10.04
CA PRO A 76 11.46 -1.68 9.41
C PRO A 76 11.42 -1.50 7.90
N ILE A 77 12.53 -1.06 7.29
CA ILE A 77 12.63 -0.84 5.81
C ILE A 77 12.31 -2.13 5.05
N ALA A 78 12.74 -3.28 5.60
CA ALA A 78 12.55 -4.59 4.99
C ALA A 78 11.09 -5.07 4.99
N ILE A 79 10.18 -4.39 5.69
CA ILE A 79 8.77 -4.81 5.82
C ILE A 79 7.89 -3.75 5.16
N ASN A 80 7.50 -4.02 3.92
CA ASN A 80 6.56 -3.19 3.18
C ASN A 80 5.63 -4.06 2.32
N LYS A 81 4.54 -3.47 1.81
CA LYS A 81 3.54 -4.21 1.03
C LYS A 81 4.11 -4.72 -0.31
N GLY A 82 5.07 -4.02 -0.91
CA GLY A 82 5.76 -4.45 -2.12
C GLY A 82 6.57 -5.74 -1.93
N GLU A 83 7.19 -5.89 -0.76
CA GLU A 83 7.93 -7.09 -0.40
C GLU A 83 7.01 -8.31 -0.26
N ILE A 84 5.79 -8.12 0.25
CA ILE A 84 4.76 -9.16 0.28
C ILE A 84 4.35 -9.57 -1.14
N VAL A 85 4.15 -8.60 -2.04
CA VAL A 85 3.81 -8.87 -3.44
C VAL A 85 4.91 -9.69 -4.11
N LYS A 86 6.18 -9.32 -3.94
CA LYS A 86 7.30 -10.12 -4.46
C LYS A 86 7.28 -11.54 -3.93
N ARG A 87 7.02 -11.72 -2.62
CA ARG A 87 6.92 -13.05 -2.03
C ARG A 87 5.78 -13.88 -2.62
N LEU A 88 4.60 -13.27 -2.80
CA LEU A 88 3.44 -13.96 -3.40
C LEU A 88 3.74 -14.36 -4.85
N MET A 89 4.36 -13.49 -5.62
CA MET A 89 4.80 -13.79 -6.99
C MET A 89 5.84 -14.92 -7.02
N TYR A 90 6.75 -14.95 -6.05
CA TYR A 90 7.83 -15.95 -6.00
C TYR A 90 7.26 -17.33 -5.67
N ALA A 91 6.26 -17.36 -4.79
CA ALA A 91 5.56 -18.57 -4.40
C ALA A 91 4.61 -19.12 -5.47
N ASN A 92 4.12 -18.26 -6.38
CA ASN A 92 3.16 -18.61 -7.44
C ASN A 92 3.70 -18.18 -8.81
N PRO A 93 4.78 -18.83 -9.29
CA PRO A 93 5.43 -18.42 -10.54
C PRO A 93 4.61 -18.72 -11.79
N ASP A 94 3.63 -19.60 -11.68
CA ASP A 94 2.67 -19.99 -12.70
C ASP A 94 1.51 -18.98 -12.87
N ALA A 95 1.44 -17.92 -12.05
CA ALA A 95 0.43 -16.89 -12.20
C ALA A 95 0.55 -16.17 -13.56
N GLU A 96 -0.57 -16.05 -14.28
CA GLU A 96 -0.68 -15.34 -15.56
C GLU A 96 -1.48 -14.03 -15.45
N PHE A 97 -2.14 -13.82 -14.31
CA PHE A 97 -2.95 -12.65 -14.01
C PHE A 97 -2.73 -12.19 -12.58
N VAL A 98 -2.47 -10.90 -12.40
CA VAL A 98 -2.38 -10.24 -11.10
C VAL A 98 -3.21 -8.98 -11.11
N PHE A 99 -4.19 -8.95 -10.22
CA PHE A 99 -4.90 -7.76 -9.84
C PHE A 99 -4.41 -7.26 -8.47
N CYS A 100 -4.07 -5.98 -8.38
CA CYS A 100 -3.59 -5.36 -7.15
C CYS A 100 -4.25 -4.00 -6.98
N ALA A 101 -4.91 -3.77 -5.84
CA ALA A 101 -5.59 -2.52 -5.53
C ALA A 101 -5.13 -1.90 -4.20
N GLY A 102 -5.12 -0.56 -4.12
CA GLY A 102 -4.75 0.16 -2.91
C GLY A 102 -5.08 1.65 -2.96
N ASP A 103 -5.35 2.28 -1.82
CA ASP A 103 -5.80 3.67 -1.71
C ASP A 103 -4.76 4.61 -1.07
N ASP A 104 -3.72 4.07 -0.45
CA ASP A 104 -2.82 4.85 0.39
C ASP A 104 -1.39 4.89 -0.17
N LYS A 105 -0.59 5.82 0.35
CA LYS A 105 0.81 5.97 -0.06
C LYS A 105 1.63 4.71 0.17
N THR A 106 1.25 3.87 1.14
CA THR A 106 1.90 2.59 1.42
C THR A 106 1.66 1.55 0.32
N ASP A 107 0.60 1.69 -0.48
CA ASP A 107 0.28 0.79 -1.59
C ASP A 107 1.16 1.04 -2.82
N GLU A 108 1.78 2.21 -2.90
CA GLU A 108 2.75 2.54 -3.94
C GLU A 108 3.95 1.58 -3.95
N ASP A 109 4.28 0.97 -2.80
CA ASP A 109 5.29 -0.08 -2.73
C ASP A 109 4.87 -1.33 -3.52
N MET A 110 3.58 -1.69 -3.50
CA MET A 110 3.03 -2.80 -4.30
C MET A 110 3.11 -2.48 -5.78
N PHE A 111 2.66 -1.28 -6.17
CA PHE A 111 2.65 -0.85 -7.55
C PHE A 111 4.07 -0.74 -8.13
N ARG A 112 5.03 -0.25 -7.33
CA ARG A 112 6.44 -0.21 -7.70
C ARG A 112 7.01 -1.61 -7.92
N ALA A 113 6.72 -2.56 -7.01
CA ALA A 113 7.18 -3.93 -7.14
C ALA A 113 6.68 -4.57 -8.44
N LEU A 114 5.38 -4.42 -8.74
CA LEU A 114 4.76 -4.94 -9.96
C LEU A 114 5.26 -4.24 -11.22
N GLY A 115 5.40 -2.92 -11.20
CA GLY A 115 5.88 -2.13 -12.33
C GLY A 115 7.34 -2.42 -12.69
N SER A 116 8.15 -2.85 -11.71
CA SER A 116 9.56 -3.18 -11.93
C SER A 116 9.81 -4.53 -12.61
N LEU A 117 8.80 -5.39 -12.73
CA LEU A 117 8.94 -6.74 -13.33
C LEU A 117 9.19 -6.71 -14.84
N PHE A 118 8.65 -5.71 -15.54
CA PHE A 118 8.78 -5.57 -16.99
C PHE A 118 9.30 -4.18 -17.36
N PRO A 119 10.63 -3.97 -17.29
CA PRO A 119 11.26 -2.81 -17.92
C PRO A 119 10.96 -2.75 -19.42
N SER A 120 11.02 -1.56 -20.02
CA SER A 120 10.70 -1.35 -21.43
C SER A 120 11.44 -2.34 -22.34
N GLY A 121 10.68 -3.14 -23.10
CA GLY A 121 11.20 -4.12 -24.06
C GLY A 121 11.42 -5.53 -23.50
N VAL A 122 11.18 -5.76 -22.20
CA VAL A 122 11.28 -7.10 -21.59
C VAL A 122 9.91 -7.78 -21.58
N THR A 123 9.83 -8.99 -22.13
CA THR A 123 8.60 -9.80 -22.21
C THR A 123 8.57 -10.96 -21.23
N THR A 124 9.72 -11.35 -20.69
CA THR A 124 9.87 -12.45 -19.72
C THR A 124 10.44 -11.91 -18.42
N ALA A 125 9.80 -12.22 -17.29
CA ALA A 125 10.27 -11.80 -15.97
C ALA A 125 10.91 -12.98 -15.22
N THR A 126 12.13 -12.78 -14.74
CA THR A 126 12.79 -13.65 -13.76
C THR A 126 12.91 -12.89 -12.46
N MET A 127 12.55 -13.52 -11.35
CA MET A 127 12.55 -12.88 -10.05
C MET A 127 13.54 -13.56 -9.11
N GLU A 128 14.42 -12.74 -8.54
CA GLU A 128 15.31 -13.12 -7.46
C GLU A 128 14.52 -13.38 -6.16
N PRO A 129 14.98 -14.31 -5.31
CA PRO A 129 14.28 -14.63 -4.07
C PRO A 129 14.16 -13.38 -3.19
N PRO A 130 12.94 -12.97 -2.81
CA PRO A 130 12.75 -11.80 -1.95
C PRO A 130 13.25 -12.09 -0.53
N LEU A 131 13.68 -11.04 0.18
CA LEU A 131 14.18 -11.15 1.55
C LEU A 131 13.12 -11.76 2.47
N SER A 132 11.86 -11.39 2.26
CA SER A 132 10.71 -11.95 2.97
C SER A 132 10.47 -13.44 2.74
N ALA A 133 10.84 -14.00 1.57
CA ALA A 133 10.75 -15.44 1.33
C ALA A 133 11.77 -16.18 2.19
N ALA A 134 13.01 -15.71 2.24
CA ALA A 134 14.07 -16.25 3.09
C ALA A 134 13.67 -16.23 4.58
N LEU A 135 13.17 -15.08 5.05
CA LEU A 135 12.70 -14.91 6.44
C LEU A 135 11.58 -15.88 6.82
N THR A 136 10.70 -16.23 5.88
CA THR A 136 9.58 -17.13 6.18
C THR A 136 9.97 -18.60 6.08
N ALA A 137 10.82 -18.94 5.11
CA ALA A 137 11.36 -20.28 4.97
C ALA A 137 12.39 -20.62 6.06
N GLY A 138 12.85 -19.63 6.83
CA GLY A 138 13.86 -19.80 7.88
C GLY A 138 15.23 -20.17 7.32
N VAL A 139 15.51 -19.77 6.08
CA VAL A 139 16.75 -20.08 5.35
C VAL A 139 17.46 -18.81 4.93
N GLU A 140 18.77 -18.92 4.70
CA GLU A 140 19.57 -17.87 4.08
C GLU A 140 19.05 -17.59 2.66
N GLN A 141 18.91 -16.31 2.28
CA GLN A 141 18.43 -15.91 0.95
C GLN A 141 19.30 -16.49 -0.18
N SER A 142 20.60 -16.66 0.06
CA SER A 142 21.57 -17.27 -0.85
C SER A 142 21.28 -18.73 -1.20
N SER A 143 20.50 -19.43 -0.38
CA SER A 143 20.09 -20.82 -0.62
C SER A 143 18.90 -20.94 -1.56
N LEU A 144 18.15 -19.87 -1.77
CA LEU A 144 16.99 -19.83 -2.65
C LEU A 144 17.41 -19.52 -4.08
N LYS A 145 16.75 -20.15 -5.05
CA LYS A 145 17.07 -19.99 -6.48
C LYS A 145 16.15 -18.94 -7.13
N PRO A 146 16.60 -18.22 -8.17
CA PRO A 146 15.72 -17.38 -8.97
C PRO A 146 14.61 -18.21 -9.62
N VAL A 147 13.45 -17.59 -9.82
CA VAL A 147 12.28 -18.25 -10.44
C VAL A 147 11.82 -17.45 -11.66
N GLN A 148 11.54 -18.14 -12.76
CA GLN A 148 10.95 -17.56 -13.95
C GLN A 148 9.43 -17.47 -13.79
N LEU A 149 8.87 -16.30 -14.05
CA LEU A 149 7.43 -16.04 -13.94
C LEU A 149 6.75 -16.29 -15.29
N ALA A 150 5.60 -16.96 -15.26
CA ALA A 150 4.69 -17.11 -16.40
C ALA A 150 3.92 -15.82 -16.74
N MET A 151 4.01 -14.82 -15.87
CA MET A 151 3.32 -13.54 -16.00
C MET A 151 3.62 -12.86 -17.35
N PRO A 152 2.62 -12.51 -18.16
CA PRO A 152 2.80 -11.66 -19.33
C PRO A 152 2.83 -10.17 -18.93
N PRO A 153 3.44 -9.27 -19.73
CA PRO A 153 3.48 -7.83 -19.45
C PRO A 153 2.10 -7.16 -19.27
N ASN A 154 1.08 -7.71 -19.95
CA ASN A 154 -0.31 -7.25 -19.90
C ASN A 154 -1.15 -7.96 -18.82
N GLY A 155 -0.59 -8.91 -18.08
CA GLY A 155 -1.28 -9.65 -17.01
C GLY A 155 -1.33 -8.88 -15.69
N ILE A 156 -0.71 -7.71 -15.59
CA ILE A 156 -0.63 -6.90 -14.36
C ILE A 156 -1.60 -5.73 -14.40
N PHE A 157 -2.55 -5.75 -13.46
CA PHE A 157 -3.57 -4.73 -13.25
C PHE A 157 -3.39 -4.08 -11.87
N SER A 158 -2.49 -3.10 -11.78
CA SER A 158 -2.33 -2.25 -10.60
C SER A 158 -3.31 -1.08 -10.63
N THR A 159 -4.13 -0.95 -9.59
CA THR A 159 -5.25 0.00 -9.52
C THR A 159 -5.20 0.82 -8.24
N THR A 160 -5.10 2.15 -8.35
CA THR A 160 -5.23 3.02 -7.18
C THR A 160 -6.70 3.38 -6.92
N VAL A 161 -7.09 3.52 -5.65
CA VAL A 161 -8.38 4.09 -5.29
C VAL A 161 -8.19 5.58 -4.97
N GLY A 162 -8.86 6.43 -5.74
CA GLY A 162 -8.82 7.89 -5.60
C GLY A 162 -9.18 8.62 -6.89
N ALA A 163 -9.19 9.95 -6.83
CA ALA A 163 -9.44 10.79 -7.99
C ALA A 163 -8.39 10.57 -9.10
N SER A 164 -8.76 10.86 -10.35
CA SER A 164 -7.86 10.78 -11.51
C SER A 164 -6.62 11.66 -11.40
N SER A 165 -6.68 12.72 -10.58
CA SER A 165 -5.56 13.62 -10.29
C SER A 165 -4.58 13.08 -9.24
N LYS A 166 -4.87 11.95 -8.61
CA LYS A 166 -4.00 11.33 -7.60
C LYS A 166 -2.71 10.84 -8.27
N LYS A 167 -1.58 11.33 -7.79
CA LYS A 167 -0.25 10.83 -8.22
C LYS A 167 -0.07 9.40 -7.70
N THR A 168 0.20 8.46 -8.59
CA THR A 168 0.37 7.04 -8.29
C THR A 168 1.27 6.37 -9.33
N LEU A 169 1.87 5.23 -8.95
CA LEU A 169 2.55 4.29 -9.83
C LEU A 169 1.60 3.22 -10.39
N ALA A 170 0.36 3.16 -9.92
CA ALA A 170 -0.66 2.28 -10.49
C ALA A 170 -0.95 2.67 -11.95
N ARG A 171 -1.25 1.67 -12.78
CA ARG A 171 -1.62 1.88 -14.19
C ARG A 171 -3.06 2.38 -14.33
N TRP A 172 -3.91 2.00 -13.39
CA TRP A 172 -5.34 2.29 -13.40
C TRP A 172 -5.76 3.02 -12.13
N HIS A 173 -6.93 3.65 -12.17
CA HIS A 173 -7.56 4.23 -11.00
C HIS A 173 -9.06 3.94 -10.99
N VAL A 174 -9.64 3.91 -9.79
CA VAL A 174 -11.08 3.99 -9.58
C VAL A 174 -11.37 5.05 -8.53
N THR A 175 -12.56 5.65 -8.58
CA THR A 175 -12.92 6.75 -7.68
C THR A 175 -13.30 6.29 -6.27
N SER A 176 -13.74 5.05 -6.11
CA SER A 176 -14.20 4.52 -4.82
C SER A 176 -13.89 3.02 -4.64
N PRO A 177 -13.84 2.54 -3.39
CA PRO A 177 -13.73 1.10 -3.12
C PRO A 177 -14.90 0.29 -3.68
N TYR A 178 -16.10 0.87 -3.77
CA TYR A 178 -17.29 0.19 -4.30
C TYR A 178 -17.10 -0.23 -5.76
N ALA A 179 -16.46 0.62 -6.57
CA ALA A 179 -16.15 0.29 -7.96
C ALA A 179 -15.24 -0.93 -8.06
N ILE A 180 -14.30 -1.14 -7.12
CA ILE A 180 -13.48 -2.37 -7.11
C ILE A 180 -14.38 -3.59 -6.91
N VAL A 181 -15.28 -3.53 -5.92
CA VAL A 181 -16.17 -4.65 -5.60
C VAL A 181 -17.09 -4.96 -6.77
N GLU A 182 -17.73 -3.96 -7.39
CA GLU A 182 -18.58 -4.15 -8.57
C GLU A 182 -17.85 -4.79 -9.73
N ASN A 183 -16.64 -4.32 -10.05
CA ASN A 183 -15.85 -4.90 -11.14
C ASN A 183 -15.45 -6.35 -10.83
N MET A 184 -15.12 -6.66 -9.57
CA MET A 184 -14.82 -8.05 -9.17
C MET A 184 -16.07 -8.93 -9.23
N LEU A 185 -17.24 -8.44 -8.84
CA LEU A 185 -18.52 -9.16 -8.97
C LEU A 185 -18.86 -9.42 -10.43
N GLY A 186 -18.64 -8.43 -11.31
CA GLY A 186 -18.81 -8.58 -12.75
C GLY A 186 -17.89 -9.67 -13.33
N LEU A 187 -16.65 -9.78 -12.86
CA LEU A 187 -15.73 -10.84 -13.27
C LEU A 187 -16.17 -12.24 -12.81
N VAL A 188 -16.84 -12.35 -11.66
CA VAL A 188 -17.36 -13.62 -11.13
C VAL A 188 -18.74 -13.97 -11.72
N GLY A 189 -19.35 -13.06 -12.50
CA GLY A 189 -20.66 -13.25 -13.14
C GLY A 189 -21.85 -12.95 -12.23
N ASP A 190 -21.63 -12.25 -11.12
CA ASP A 190 -22.63 -11.96 -10.08
C ASP A 190 -22.99 -10.47 -10.01
N ALA A 191 -22.89 -9.77 -11.14
CA ALA A 191 -23.32 -8.38 -11.21
C ALA A 191 -24.84 -8.29 -10.95
N PRO A 192 -25.31 -7.42 -10.03
CA PRO A 192 -26.73 -7.13 -9.95
C PRO A 192 -27.18 -6.63 -11.32
N THR A 193 -28.14 -7.32 -11.93
CA THR A 193 -28.80 -6.90 -13.15
C THR A 193 -29.15 -5.43 -13.02
N ALA A 194 -28.59 -4.60 -13.89
CA ALA A 194 -28.87 -3.17 -13.95
C ALA A 194 -30.39 -2.99 -13.84
N ALA A 195 -30.83 -2.26 -12.82
CA ALA A 195 -32.24 -1.93 -12.65
C ALA A 195 -32.76 -1.34 -13.96
N GLU A 196 -33.84 -1.90 -14.48
CA GLU A 196 -34.56 -1.40 -15.66
C GLU A 196 -34.75 0.11 -15.51
N GLU A 197 -34.25 0.88 -16.48
CA GLU A 197 -34.61 2.29 -16.58
C GLU A 197 -36.14 2.40 -16.67
N PRO A 198 -36.79 3.28 -15.89
CA PRO A 198 -38.23 3.46 -15.98
C PRO A 198 -38.57 3.94 -17.38
N GLY A 199 -39.37 3.14 -18.09
CA GLY A 199 -39.77 3.36 -19.46
C GLY A 199 -40.33 4.77 -19.71
N GLU A 200 -39.95 5.32 -20.85
CA GLU A 200 -40.39 6.61 -21.39
C GLU A 200 -41.93 6.68 -21.43
N PRO A 201 -42.56 7.78 -20.98
CA PRO A 201 -44.01 7.89 -20.98
C PRO A 201 -44.54 8.02 -22.42
N ASP A 202 -45.34 7.03 -22.78
CA ASP A 202 -46.05 6.88 -24.05
C ASP A 202 -46.87 8.15 -24.37
N THR A 203 -46.33 9.02 -25.24
CA THR A 203 -47.02 10.23 -25.66
C THR A 203 -47.92 9.92 -26.86
N LYS A 204 -49.04 9.26 -26.58
CA LYS A 204 -50.19 9.21 -27.50
C LYS A 204 -51.47 9.55 -26.74
N ALA A 205 -51.91 10.79 -26.87
CA ALA A 205 -53.31 11.14 -27.17
C ALA A 205 -53.54 12.67 -27.19
N ASN A 206 -54.21 13.10 -28.25
CA ASN A 206 -55.11 14.28 -28.34
C ASN A 206 -54.47 15.67 -28.58
N LEU A 207 -54.28 16.02 -29.85
CA LEU A 207 -55.26 16.75 -30.68
C LEU A 207 -54.83 16.76 -32.16
#